data_AF-A0A1V9YG12-F1
#
_entry.id   AF-A0A1V9YG12-F1
#
_cell.length_a   1.000
_cell.length_b   1.000
_cell.length_c   1.000
_cell.angle_alpha   90.00
_cell.angle_beta   90.00
_cell.angle_gamma   90.00
#
_symmetry.space_group_name_H-M   'P 1'
#
loop_
_entity.id
_entity.type
_entity.pdbx_description
1 polymer ?
#
loop_
_entity_poly.entity_id
_entity_poly.type
_entity_poly.pdbx_seq_one_letter_code
_entity_poly.pdbx_strand_id
1 'polypeptide(L)'
;MVVEPPARLVRIELNQVIGADDAIAAACFGGVLQSVVFAELRLLGRGPARTHQTPCLTPGDAWQCQVFEFALSEAEIASRVFHLSVMAIDMFGFTSTLGEAHMPLSYFEAEKHLAEIATAIPLFEYDGDVGVQTCALQLTAAVWTPEDTAAGTVIERWECERYSEGWSTENLLDNDGHHATTARATPPTVPPLFVPSLGWLPEPHPGDDHGWFYASSFDGPWHNSSGSAFVCRQRRLVRRCLPAERQATKQEVATLLRQDHAVTVDRLLATQTAYARLEAHYRFSKDLHQATVFRMEHEAAKALAAATTAHAAELAAQTAAAEAATADAANLEEQVAALRVRMEAAELENHRWRYANEQRASKKQLKVERRLKPLSTAPRLLRVHLVRCADLAAADSALMGGKSDPYIVLTVGDLRRKSTQFDNELNPAWDHEVFEFSLTEGALYSLPLVVRVFDHDSYNADELIGSATIPLDSVADAAAALAASNNDGEAEEQTFPLEVPSEFAAQKVASRIVLRFDVVPPPATVLELWENQRYAGRRWAADHLLPTDRQAWVAGAASAACRAAVEPPVPSSLRSALGWCVDRAGGDAHGWFYAKSFDGPWVNTSNASSVVRRRLWSNTCHRTEAPA
;
A
#
# COMPACT_ATOMS: atom_id res chain seq x y z
N MET A 1 -54.74 9.03 -33.99
CA MET A 1 -55.38 10.13 -33.23
C MET A 1 -55.80 9.54 -31.90
N VAL A 2 -55.19 9.97 -30.80
CA VAL A 2 -55.68 9.59 -29.47
C VAL A 2 -56.96 10.38 -29.28
N VAL A 3 -58.11 9.71 -29.28
CA VAL A 3 -59.39 10.35 -28.95
C VAL A 3 -59.29 10.71 -27.48
N GLU A 4 -59.23 12.00 -27.16
CA GLU A 4 -59.24 12.43 -25.77
C GLU A 4 -60.52 11.91 -25.09
N PRO A 5 -60.42 11.33 -23.89
CA PRO A 5 -61.59 10.85 -23.18
C PRO A 5 -62.57 12.01 -22.95
N PRO A 6 -63.89 11.76 -22.99
CA PRO A 6 -64.88 12.81 -22.84
C PRO A 6 -64.74 13.49 -21.47
N ALA A 7 -64.93 14.81 -21.46
CA ALA A 7 -64.77 15.64 -20.26
C ALA A 7 -65.68 15.17 -19.13
N ARG A 8 -65.15 15.17 -17.91
CA ARG A 8 -65.90 15.01 -16.66
C ARG A 8 -66.58 16.34 -16.32
N LEU A 9 -67.73 16.25 -15.66
CA LEU A 9 -68.43 17.43 -15.15
C LEU A 9 -68.24 17.49 -13.63
N VAL A 10 -67.37 18.40 -13.17
CA VAL A 10 -67.15 18.68 -11.75
C VAL A 10 -68.10 19.80 -11.34
N ARG A 11 -68.93 19.53 -10.34
CA ARG A 11 -69.94 20.46 -9.84
C ARG A 11 -69.63 20.76 -8.38
N ILE A 12 -69.60 22.03 -7.99
CA ILE A 12 -69.26 22.45 -6.62
C ILE A 12 -70.33 23.42 -6.14
N GLU A 13 -71.00 23.08 -5.05
CA GLU A 13 -71.96 23.94 -4.35
C GLU A 13 -71.31 24.49 -3.09
N LEU A 14 -71.30 25.81 -2.94
CA LEU A 14 -70.91 26.43 -1.67
C LEU A 14 -72.11 26.40 -0.74
N ASN A 15 -71.92 25.93 0.49
CA ASN A 15 -73.02 25.77 1.45
C ASN A 15 -73.03 26.92 2.46
N GLN A 16 -71.96 27.09 3.23
CA GLN A 16 -71.88 28.07 4.31
C GLN A 16 -70.42 28.34 4.72
N VAL A 17 -70.12 29.56 5.15
CA VAL A 17 -68.87 29.87 5.84
C VAL A 17 -69.07 29.68 7.34
N ILE A 18 -68.21 28.90 7.96
CA ILE A 18 -68.24 28.57 9.39
C ILE A 18 -67.17 29.39 10.11
N GLY A 19 -67.55 30.07 11.18
CA GLY A 19 -66.61 30.80 12.05
C GLY A 19 -66.06 32.08 11.44
N ALA A 20 -66.78 32.72 10.50
CA ALA A 20 -66.35 33.98 9.89
C ALA A 20 -66.71 35.22 10.73
N ASP A 21 -67.56 35.09 11.76
CA ASP A 21 -68.10 36.23 12.51
C ASP A 21 -67.00 37.07 13.16
N ASP A 22 -66.05 36.43 13.83
CA ASP A 22 -64.92 37.10 14.49
C ASP A 22 -63.98 37.77 13.48
N ALA A 23 -63.74 37.10 12.34
CA ALA A 23 -62.89 37.63 11.27
C ALA A 23 -63.53 38.85 10.59
N ILE A 24 -64.86 38.81 10.38
CA ILE A 24 -65.63 39.94 9.84
C ILE A 24 -65.66 41.09 10.84
N ALA A 25 -65.90 40.82 12.12
CA ALA A 25 -65.90 41.83 13.17
C ALA A 25 -64.55 42.55 13.27
N ALA A 26 -63.44 41.81 13.12
CA ALA A 26 -62.10 42.37 13.09
C ALA A 26 -61.81 43.18 11.80
N ALA A 27 -62.18 42.65 10.63
CA ALA A 27 -61.85 43.24 9.33
C ALA A 27 -62.78 44.41 8.93
N CYS A 28 -63.99 44.49 9.47
CA CYS A 28 -65.03 45.45 9.06
C CYS A 28 -65.52 46.34 10.22
N PHE A 29 -64.62 46.78 11.09
CA PHE A 29 -64.89 47.76 12.17
C PHE A 29 -66.06 47.39 13.10
N GLY A 30 -66.10 46.14 13.58
CA GLY A 30 -67.02 45.71 14.64
C GLY A 30 -68.44 45.35 14.16
N GLY A 31 -68.61 45.03 12.87
CA GLY A 31 -69.89 44.53 12.34
C GLY A 31 -71.01 45.57 12.33
N VAL A 32 -70.67 46.86 12.44
CA VAL A 32 -71.62 47.96 12.41
C VAL A 32 -72.08 48.16 10.96
N LEU A 33 -73.15 47.43 10.58
CA LEU A 33 -73.89 47.49 9.30
C LEU A 33 -73.27 46.72 8.11
N GLN A 34 -74.12 45.88 7.50
CA GLN A 34 -74.07 45.30 6.14
C GLN A 34 -72.68 45.08 5.49
N SER A 35 -71.79 44.31 6.13
CA SER A 35 -70.61 43.78 5.43
C SER A 35 -71.04 42.67 4.47
N VAL A 36 -70.62 42.76 3.20
CA VAL A 36 -70.89 41.72 2.20
C VAL A 36 -69.69 40.80 2.13
N VAL A 37 -69.91 39.52 2.38
CA VAL A 37 -68.87 38.50 2.17
C VAL A 37 -68.97 38.01 0.73
N PHE A 38 -67.86 37.78 0.07
CA PHE A 38 -67.84 37.14 -1.24
C PHE A 38 -66.81 36.02 -1.29
N ALA A 39 -67.13 34.98 -2.06
CA ALA A 39 -66.18 33.94 -2.41
C ALA A 39 -65.68 34.18 -3.83
N GLU A 40 -64.37 34.11 -4.00
CA GLU A 40 -63.72 34.02 -5.28
C GLU A 40 -63.17 32.60 -5.47
N LEU A 41 -63.60 31.97 -6.55
CA LEU A 41 -63.15 30.65 -6.95
C LEU A 41 -62.29 30.81 -8.19
N ARG A 42 -61.02 30.40 -8.11
CA ARG A 42 -60.11 30.38 -9.27
C ARG A 42 -59.68 28.96 -9.55
N LEU A 43 -59.87 28.54 -10.79
CA LEU A 43 -59.33 27.27 -11.26
C LEU A 43 -57.99 27.50 -11.95
N LEU A 44 -56.91 27.23 -11.22
CA LEU A 44 -55.52 27.50 -11.63
C LEU A 44 -54.84 26.22 -12.14
N GLY A 45 -53.89 26.36 -13.08
CA GLY A 45 -53.13 25.22 -13.64
C GLY A 45 -53.02 25.27 -15.16
N ARG A 46 -52.75 24.12 -15.80
CA ARG A 46 -52.68 24.03 -17.27
C ARG A 46 -54.09 24.17 -17.88
N GLY A 47 -54.25 25.17 -18.76
CA GLY A 47 -55.49 25.53 -19.45
C GLY A 47 -55.99 26.93 -19.09
N PRO A 48 -57.12 27.40 -19.63
CA PRO A 48 -57.63 28.74 -19.32
C PRO A 48 -58.01 28.83 -17.84
N ALA A 49 -57.56 29.92 -17.19
CA ALA A 49 -58.01 30.27 -15.85
C ALA A 49 -59.52 30.56 -15.90
N ARG A 50 -60.26 30.03 -14.93
CA ARG A 50 -61.68 30.33 -14.74
C ARG A 50 -61.84 30.94 -13.37
N THR A 51 -62.41 32.14 -13.32
CA THR A 51 -62.68 32.86 -12.08
C THR A 51 -64.17 33.06 -11.96
N HIS A 52 -64.73 32.69 -10.81
CA HIS A 52 -66.10 33.01 -10.46
C HIS A 52 -66.09 33.77 -9.13
N GLN A 53 -66.83 34.88 -9.10
CA GLN A 53 -67.03 35.66 -7.89
C GLN A 53 -68.49 35.64 -7.53
N THR A 54 -68.77 35.56 -6.24
CA THR A 54 -70.14 35.43 -5.80
C THR A 54 -70.39 35.99 -4.41
N PRO A 55 -71.46 36.79 -4.20
CA PRO A 55 -71.78 37.33 -2.89
C PRO A 55 -72.42 36.25 -2.00
N CYS A 56 -72.14 36.35 -0.71
CA CYS A 56 -72.86 35.75 0.40
C CYS A 56 -73.66 36.87 1.06
N LEU A 57 -74.97 36.71 1.10
CA LEU A 57 -75.85 37.65 1.80
C LEU A 57 -75.75 37.28 3.28
N THR A 58 -75.16 38.16 4.08
CA THR A 58 -75.07 38.15 5.56
C THR A 58 -74.27 37.01 6.25
N PRO A 59 -73.54 37.30 7.36
CA PRO A 59 -72.87 36.28 8.17
C PRO A 59 -73.89 35.30 8.77
N GLY A 60 -73.65 33.99 8.61
CA GLY A 60 -74.50 32.93 9.15
C GLY A 60 -75.63 32.44 8.22
N ASP A 61 -75.85 33.08 7.07
CA ASP A 61 -76.82 32.60 6.09
C ASP A 61 -76.19 31.57 5.14
N ALA A 62 -77.02 30.61 4.70
CA ALA A 62 -76.62 29.64 3.69
C ALA A 62 -76.46 30.31 2.32
N TRP A 63 -75.46 29.88 1.55
CA TRP A 63 -75.30 30.31 0.18
C TRP A 63 -76.53 29.93 -0.64
N GLN A 64 -77.27 30.93 -1.14
CA GLN A 64 -78.47 30.65 -1.93
C GLN A 64 -78.09 30.36 -3.39
N CYS A 65 -78.29 29.11 -3.82
CA CYS A 65 -78.28 28.68 -5.23
C CYS A 65 -76.95 28.91 -5.97
N GLN A 66 -75.82 28.48 -5.41
CA GLN A 66 -74.50 28.72 -5.98
C GLN A 66 -73.73 27.45 -6.25
N VAL A 67 -74.04 26.87 -7.40
CA VAL A 67 -73.33 25.74 -7.98
C VAL A 67 -72.38 26.27 -9.05
N PHE A 68 -71.17 25.75 -9.09
CA PHE A 68 -70.17 25.99 -10.12
C PHE A 68 -69.98 24.73 -10.92
N GLU A 69 -70.05 24.81 -12.24
CA GLU A 69 -69.87 23.67 -13.14
C GLU A 69 -68.63 23.82 -14.00
N PHE A 70 -67.78 22.79 -13.97
CA PHE A 70 -66.56 22.72 -14.75
C PHE A 70 -66.56 21.44 -15.59
N ALA A 71 -66.73 21.60 -16.91
CA ALA A 71 -66.38 20.55 -17.85
C ALA A 71 -64.85 20.52 -18.01
N LEU A 72 -64.21 19.44 -17.54
CA LEU A 72 -62.76 19.28 -17.44
C LEU A 72 -62.32 17.92 -17.98
N SER A 73 -61.19 17.89 -18.69
CA SER A 73 -60.53 16.63 -19.05
C SER A 73 -59.91 15.95 -17.82
N GLU A 74 -59.58 14.65 -17.93
CA GLU A 74 -58.87 13.93 -16.86
C GLU A 74 -57.51 14.57 -16.54
N ALA A 75 -56.80 15.06 -17.57
CA ALA A 75 -55.52 15.75 -17.39
C ALA A 75 -55.68 17.09 -16.64
N GLU A 76 -56.77 17.83 -16.90
CA GLU A 76 -57.08 19.06 -16.18
C GLU A 76 -57.46 18.78 -14.72
N ILE A 77 -58.25 17.74 -14.45
CA ILE A 77 -58.59 17.34 -13.07
C ILE A 77 -57.34 16.97 -12.27
N ALA A 78 -56.39 16.24 -12.89
CA ALA A 78 -55.17 15.81 -12.23
C ALA A 78 -54.18 16.96 -11.96
N SER A 79 -54.22 18.04 -12.75
CA SER A 79 -53.20 19.10 -12.71
C SER A 79 -53.69 20.44 -12.18
N ARG A 80 -55.01 20.67 -12.09
CA ARG A 80 -55.57 21.94 -11.66
C ARG A 80 -55.80 21.99 -10.15
N VAL A 81 -55.63 23.19 -9.61
CA VAL A 81 -55.86 23.53 -8.22
C VAL A 81 -57.08 24.44 -8.16
N PHE A 82 -58.02 24.07 -7.31
CA PHE A 82 -59.17 24.86 -6.92
C PHE A 82 -58.74 25.81 -5.81
N HIS A 83 -58.60 27.08 -6.17
CA HIS A 83 -58.31 28.17 -5.26
C HIS A 83 -59.61 28.81 -4.83
N LEU A 84 -59.73 29.03 -3.53
CA LEU A 84 -60.89 29.61 -2.89
C LEU A 84 -60.41 30.76 -2.01
N SER A 85 -60.92 31.95 -2.24
CA SER A 85 -60.68 33.11 -1.38
C SER A 85 -62.02 33.59 -0.86
N VAL A 86 -62.12 33.82 0.45
CA VAL A 86 -63.28 34.45 1.05
C VAL A 86 -62.86 35.84 1.50
N MET A 87 -63.62 36.84 1.10
CA MET A 87 -63.31 38.24 1.30
C MET A 87 -64.53 38.96 1.87
N ALA A 88 -64.33 40.01 2.65
CA ALA A 88 -65.39 40.88 3.15
C ALA A 88 -65.20 42.30 2.62
N ILE A 89 -66.31 42.93 2.24
CA ILE A 89 -66.35 44.35 1.86
C ILE A 89 -66.98 45.13 3.01
N ASP A 90 -66.26 46.13 3.51
CA ASP A 90 -66.75 47.02 4.56
C ASP A 90 -67.72 48.10 4.02
N MET A 91 -68.30 48.88 4.93
CA MET A 91 -69.25 49.95 4.59
C MET A 91 -68.66 51.08 3.73
N PHE A 92 -67.33 51.19 3.64
CA PHE A 92 -66.62 52.16 2.82
C PHE A 92 -66.18 51.59 1.47
N GLY A 93 -66.45 50.30 1.22
CA GLY A 93 -66.08 49.59 0.00
C GLY A 93 -64.65 49.01 0.02
N PHE A 94 -63.95 49.02 1.16
CA PHE A 94 -62.65 48.36 1.27
C PHE A 94 -62.84 46.86 1.37
N THR A 95 -62.03 46.15 0.61
CA THR A 95 -62.05 44.69 0.55
C THR A 95 -60.93 44.12 1.42
N SER A 96 -61.28 43.22 2.34
CA SER A 96 -60.36 42.50 3.21
C SER A 96 -60.50 40.99 2.98
N THR A 97 -59.39 40.28 2.80
CA THR A 97 -59.42 38.81 2.68
C THR A 97 -59.63 38.21 4.07
N LEU A 98 -60.69 37.42 4.24
CA LEU A 98 -60.96 36.68 5.48
C LEU A 98 -60.15 35.39 5.56
N GLY A 99 -59.87 34.76 4.42
CA GLY A 99 -58.99 33.61 4.35
C GLY A 99 -59.03 32.93 2.98
N GLU A 100 -58.00 32.13 2.70
CA GLU A 100 -57.83 31.44 1.44
C GLU A 100 -57.57 29.94 1.65
N ALA A 101 -57.92 29.15 0.65
CA ALA A 101 -57.58 27.74 0.57
C ALA A 101 -57.24 27.33 -0.85
N HIS A 102 -56.34 26.36 -0.95
CA HIS A 102 -55.93 25.74 -2.21
C HIS A 102 -56.14 24.24 -2.09
N MET A 103 -56.91 23.66 -3.02
CA MET A 103 -57.19 22.23 -3.01
C MET A 103 -57.03 21.64 -4.42
N PRO A 104 -56.27 20.55 -4.60
CA PRO A 104 -56.18 19.90 -5.91
C PRO A 104 -57.53 19.27 -6.29
N LEU A 105 -57.95 19.41 -7.55
CA LEU A 105 -59.20 18.80 -8.03
C LEU A 105 -59.18 17.27 -7.99
N SER A 106 -58.00 16.66 -7.98
CA SER A 106 -57.82 15.22 -7.83
C SER A 106 -58.43 14.66 -6.53
N TYR A 107 -58.59 15.50 -5.50
CA TYR A 107 -59.29 15.13 -4.26
C TYR A 107 -60.73 14.67 -4.55
N PHE A 108 -61.48 15.47 -5.32
CA PHE A 108 -62.87 15.12 -5.66
C PHE A 108 -62.94 13.94 -6.62
N GLU A 109 -61.95 13.79 -7.51
CA GLU A 109 -61.88 12.68 -8.44
C GLU A 109 -61.64 11.34 -7.75
N ALA A 110 -60.85 11.31 -6.68
CA ALA A 110 -60.64 10.12 -5.87
C ALA A 110 -61.96 9.65 -5.22
N GLU A 111 -62.81 10.59 -4.83
CA GLU A 111 -64.10 10.35 -4.18
C GLU A 111 -65.30 10.41 -5.16
N LYS A 112 -65.07 10.35 -6.47
CA LYS A 112 -66.12 10.50 -7.51
C LYS A 112 -67.26 9.49 -7.45
N HIS A 113 -67.05 8.38 -6.76
CA HIS A 113 -68.06 7.36 -6.52
C HIS A 113 -69.06 7.79 -5.45
N LEU A 114 -68.78 8.86 -4.69
CA LEU A 114 -69.80 9.49 -3.86
C LEU A 114 -70.80 10.24 -4.72
N ALA A 115 -72.08 10.14 -4.34
CA ALA A 115 -73.13 10.93 -4.95
C ALA A 115 -72.88 12.42 -4.73
N GLU A 116 -72.47 12.77 -3.51
CA GLU A 116 -72.13 14.10 -3.05
C GLU A 116 -70.95 13.99 -2.06
N ILE A 117 -70.00 14.91 -2.19
CA ILE A 117 -68.78 14.99 -1.40
C ILE A 117 -68.91 16.28 -0.56
N ALA A 118 -69.46 16.15 0.65
CA ALA A 118 -69.54 17.24 1.59
C ALA A 118 -68.21 17.35 2.36
N THR A 119 -67.59 18.53 2.34
CA THR A 119 -66.33 18.80 3.03
C THR A 119 -66.28 20.22 3.59
N ALA A 120 -65.60 20.38 4.73
CA ALA A 120 -65.32 21.68 5.33
C ALA A 120 -63.85 22.01 5.10
N ILE A 121 -63.60 23.02 4.28
CA ILE A 121 -62.25 23.44 3.89
C ILE A 121 -61.79 24.54 4.85
N PRO A 122 -60.74 24.32 5.65
CA PRO A 122 -60.19 25.38 6.47
C PRO A 122 -59.60 26.48 5.59
N LEU A 123 -59.92 27.73 5.91
CA LEU A 123 -59.43 28.94 5.26
C LEU A 123 -58.37 29.57 6.14
N PHE A 124 -57.27 29.99 5.53
CA PHE A 124 -56.12 30.54 6.23
C PHE A 124 -55.83 31.96 5.78
N GLU A 125 -55.50 32.82 6.72
CA GLU A 125 -54.81 34.08 6.46
C GLU A 125 -53.32 33.85 6.69
N TYR A 126 -52.49 34.29 5.73
CA TYR A 126 -51.05 34.09 5.77
C TYR A 126 -50.36 35.41 6.15
N ASP A 127 -49.78 35.45 7.34
CA ASP A 127 -48.83 36.49 7.75
C ASP A 127 -47.41 35.91 7.71
N GLY A 128 -46.71 36.13 6.59
CA GLY A 128 -45.45 35.45 6.28
C GLY A 128 -45.63 33.95 5.98
N ASP A 129 -44.80 33.09 6.57
CA ASP A 129 -44.83 31.62 6.36
C ASP A 129 -45.78 30.87 7.31
N VAL A 130 -46.45 31.57 8.24
CA VAL A 130 -47.35 30.96 9.23
C VAL A 130 -48.79 31.30 8.88
N GLY A 131 -49.56 30.29 8.50
CA GLY A 131 -50.99 30.42 8.26
C GLY A 131 -51.80 30.30 9.55
N VAL A 132 -52.66 31.28 9.83
CA VAL A 132 -53.63 31.21 10.93
C VAL A 132 -54.98 30.81 10.34
N GLN A 133 -55.58 29.73 10.86
CA GLN A 133 -56.93 29.34 10.45
C GLN A 133 -57.92 30.36 10.97
N THR A 134 -58.62 31.05 10.06
CA THR A 134 -59.58 32.10 10.40
C THR A 134 -61.01 31.58 10.41
N CYS A 135 -61.38 30.83 9.38
CA CYS A 135 -62.72 30.27 9.21
C CYS A 135 -62.66 28.97 8.39
N ALA A 136 -63.80 28.37 8.07
CA ALA A 136 -63.87 27.22 7.17
C ALA A 136 -65.02 27.37 6.18
N LEU A 137 -64.82 27.00 4.92
CA LEU A 137 -65.90 26.93 3.93
C LEU A 137 -66.44 25.50 3.83
N GLN A 138 -67.72 25.33 4.15
CA GLN A 138 -68.41 24.10 3.83
C GLN A 138 -68.87 24.12 2.37
N LEU A 139 -68.49 23.10 1.61
CA LEU A 139 -68.94 22.90 0.24
C LEU A 139 -69.35 21.45 -0.02
N THR A 140 -70.18 21.26 -1.03
CA THR A 140 -70.59 19.95 -1.54
C THR A 140 -70.18 19.83 -2.99
N ALA A 141 -69.43 18.79 -3.34
CA ALA A 141 -69.06 18.54 -4.73
C ALA A 141 -69.72 17.28 -5.29
N ALA A 142 -69.97 17.26 -6.59
CA ALA A 142 -70.39 16.08 -7.32
C ALA A 142 -69.56 15.96 -8.60
N VAL A 143 -68.94 14.79 -8.80
CA VAL A 143 -68.16 14.50 -10.01
C VAL A 143 -68.96 13.57 -10.90
N TRP A 144 -69.35 14.06 -12.05
CA TRP A 144 -70.15 13.32 -13.03
C TRP A 144 -69.25 12.82 -14.17
N THR A 145 -69.37 11.52 -14.44
CA THR A 145 -68.76 10.91 -15.62
C THR A 145 -69.50 11.34 -16.90
N PRO A 146 -68.94 11.11 -18.09
CA PRO A 146 -69.63 11.35 -19.35
C PRO A 146 -70.92 10.54 -19.45
N GLU A 147 -70.93 9.33 -18.91
CA GLU A 147 -72.11 8.48 -18.83
C GLU A 147 -73.15 9.04 -17.86
N ASP A 148 -72.73 9.60 -16.72
CA ASP A 148 -73.64 10.29 -15.79
C ASP A 148 -74.25 11.54 -16.44
N THR A 149 -73.45 12.29 -17.20
CA THR A 149 -73.91 13.48 -17.92
C THR A 149 -74.90 13.13 -19.03
N ALA A 150 -74.67 12.03 -19.75
CA ALA A 150 -75.57 11.54 -20.79
C ALA A 150 -76.88 10.96 -20.23
N ALA A 151 -76.84 10.35 -19.04
CA ALA A 151 -78.00 9.75 -18.40
C ALA A 151 -78.79 10.73 -17.52
N GLY A 152 -78.19 11.85 -17.14
CA GLY A 152 -78.81 12.88 -16.32
C GLY A 152 -79.93 13.62 -17.03
N THR A 153 -80.81 14.23 -16.24
CA THR A 153 -81.84 15.16 -16.71
C THR A 153 -81.73 16.49 -15.98
N VAL A 154 -82.48 17.49 -16.44
CA VAL A 154 -82.51 18.82 -15.85
C VAL A 154 -83.96 19.19 -15.59
N ILE A 155 -84.22 19.70 -14.39
CA ILE A 155 -85.45 20.43 -14.08
C ILE A 155 -85.15 21.92 -14.05
N GLU A 156 -86.12 22.75 -14.42
CA GLU A 156 -85.95 24.19 -14.52
C GLU A 156 -87.02 24.95 -13.74
N ARG A 157 -86.66 26.11 -13.21
CA ARG A 157 -87.60 27.08 -12.65
C ARG A 157 -87.18 28.49 -13.03
N TRP A 158 -88.13 29.40 -13.08
CA TRP A 158 -87.86 30.82 -13.28
C TRP A 158 -87.92 31.54 -11.94
N GLU A 159 -86.91 32.36 -11.68
CA GLU A 159 -86.88 33.28 -10.55
C GLU A 159 -87.15 34.69 -11.07
N CYS A 160 -87.99 35.44 -10.36
CA CYS A 160 -88.48 36.75 -10.78
C CYS A 160 -88.39 37.72 -9.60
N GLU A 161 -87.89 38.92 -9.83
CA GLU A 161 -87.75 39.95 -8.80
C GLU A 161 -88.15 41.33 -9.32
N ARG A 162 -88.62 42.18 -8.40
CA ARG A 162 -88.94 43.57 -8.68
C ARG A 162 -88.03 44.50 -7.89
N TYR A 163 -87.58 45.56 -8.54
CA TYR A 163 -86.80 46.61 -7.90
C TYR A 163 -87.72 47.62 -7.21
N SER A 164 -87.45 47.91 -5.94
CA SER A 164 -88.05 49.03 -5.21
C SER A 164 -86.97 49.77 -4.41
N GLU A 165 -86.64 49.29 -3.21
CA GLU A 165 -85.46 49.72 -2.41
C GLU A 165 -84.33 48.67 -2.47
N GLY A 166 -84.31 47.92 -3.57
CA GLY A 166 -83.52 46.70 -3.75
C GLY A 166 -84.28 45.70 -4.61
N TRP A 167 -83.57 44.71 -5.13
CA TRP A 167 -84.18 43.59 -5.85
C TRP A 167 -84.69 42.55 -4.86
N SER A 168 -85.97 42.18 -4.96
CA SER A 168 -86.55 41.12 -4.12
C SER A 168 -87.77 40.49 -4.79
N THR A 169 -88.01 39.22 -4.47
CA THR A 169 -89.26 38.51 -4.79
C THR A 169 -90.44 39.05 -3.95
N GLU A 170 -90.17 39.64 -2.79
CA GLU A 170 -91.17 40.24 -1.91
C GLU A 170 -91.76 41.53 -2.49
N ASN A 171 -90.98 42.20 -3.35
CA ASN A 171 -91.42 43.42 -4.02
C ASN A 171 -92.43 43.15 -5.14
N LEU A 172 -92.66 41.89 -5.54
CA LEU A 172 -93.59 41.53 -6.61
C LEU A 172 -95.01 41.98 -6.26
N LEU A 173 -95.66 42.63 -7.21
CA LEU A 173 -97.02 43.15 -7.07
C LEU A 173 -98.04 42.08 -7.48
N ASP A 174 -99.26 42.15 -6.94
CA ASP A 174 -100.33 41.21 -7.29
C ASP A 174 -100.71 41.28 -8.79
N ASN A 175 -100.46 42.41 -9.45
CA ASN A 175 -100.69 42.60 -10.88
C ASN A 175 -99.52 42.13 -11.77
N ASP A 176 -98.42 41.60 -11.20
CA ASP A 176 -97.34 40.93 -11.95
C ASP A 176 -97.77 39.53 -12.44
N GLY A 177 -99.01 39.13 -12.15
CA GLY A 177 -99.70 38.02 -12.79
C GLY A 177 -99.03 36.67 -12.58
N HIS A 178 -98.74 35.97 -13.69
CA HIS A 178 -98.15 34.64 -13.65
C HIS A 178 -96.75 34.63 -13.00
N HIS A 179 -96.01 35.74 -13.04
CA HIS A 179 -94.66 35.82 -12.47
C HIS A 179 -94.68 35.90 -10.95
N ALA A 180 -95.59 36.67 -10.35
CA ALA A 180 -95.80 36.68 -8.89
C ALA A 180 -96.31 35.32 -8.37
N THR A 181 -97.17 34.66 -9.14
CA THR A 181 -97.70 33.33 -8.81
C THR A 181 -96.60 32.25 -8.91
N THR A 182 -95.77 32.30 -9.96
CA THR A 182 -94.69 31.33 -10.21
C THR A 182 -93.51 31.50 -9.26
N ALA A 183 -93.16 32.73 -8.89
CA ALA A 183 -92.13 33.00 -7.88
C ALA A 183 -92.50 32.44 -6.49
N ARG A 184 -93.81 32.40 -6.19
CA ARG A 184 -94.36 31.83 -4.94
C ARG A 184 -94.73 30.34 -5.07
N ALA A 185 -94.57 29.74 -6.25
CA ALA A 185 -94.92 28.34 -6.48
C ALA A 185 -93.86 27.39 -5.91
N THR A 186 -94.29 26.20 -5.49
CA THR A 186 -93.37 25.12 -5.10
C THR A 186 -92.44 24.76 -6.25
N PRO A 187 -91.16 24.42 -5.98
CA PRO A 187 -90.24 23.97 -7.02
C PRO A 187 -90.82 22.80 -7.83
N PRO A 188 -90.48 22.68 -9.12
CA PRO A 188 -90.96 21.58 -9.95
C PRO A 188 -90.59 20.23 -9.33
N THR A 189 -91.50 19.27 -9.39
CA THR A 189 -91.28 17.92 -8.87
C THR A 189 -90.22 17.20 -9.68
N VAL A 190 -89.21 16.64 -9.01
CA VAL A 190 -88.21 15.78 -9.64
C VAL A 190 -88.90 14.54 -10.22
N PRO A 191 -88.58 14.10 -11.46
CA PRO A 191 -89.14 12.89 -12.02
C PRO A 191 -88.89 11.65 -11.12
N PRO A 192 -89.84 10.71 -10.98
CA PRO A 192 -89.79 9.63 -9.97
C PRO A 192 -88.55 8.71 -10.02
N LEU A 193 -87.90 8.59 -11.19
CA LEU A 193 -86.71 7.74 -11.38
C LEU A 193 -85.39 8.51 -11.22
N PHE A 194 -85.48 9.79 -10.89
CA PHE A 194 -84.35 10.69 -10.78
C PHE A 194 -84.27 11.25 -9.36
N VAL A 195 -83.04 11.57 -8.99
CA VAL A 195 -82.69 12.16 -7.70
C VAL A 195 -81.94 13.45 -8.00
N PRO A 196 -82.31 14.56 -7.34
CA PRO A 196 -81.56 15.78 -7.52
C PRO A 196 -80.17 15.58 -6.93
N SER A 197 -79.16 16.11 -7.62
CA SER A 197 -77.82 16.24 -7.05
C SER A 197 -77.77 17.60 -6.31
N LEU A 198 -76.73 18.40 -6.57
CA LEU A 198 -76.56 19.75 -6.01
C LEU A 198 -77.74 20.69 -6.29
N GLY A 199 -77.71 21.88 -5.67
CA GLY A 199 -78.71 22.94 -5.77
C GLY A 199 -78.97 23.51 -7.17
N TRP A 200 -79.74 24.59 -7.21
CA TRP A 200 -80.11 25.30 -8.43
C TRP A 200 -78.95 26.13 -8.96
N LEU A 201 -78.68 26.04 -10.27
CA LEU A 201 -77.66 26.75 -11.01
C LEU A 201 -78.33 27.79 -11.92
N PRO A 202 -77.96 29.08 -11.88
CA PRO A 202 -78.42 30.04 -12.89
C PRO A 202 -77.82 29.72 -14.26
N GLU A 203 -78.65 29.73 -15.30
CA GLU A 203 -78.17 29.60 -16.67
C GLU A 203 -77.74 30.98 -17.18
N PRO A 204 -76.44 31.22 -17.47
CA PRO A 204 -75.94 32.57 -17.74
C PRO A 204 -76.41 33.14 -19.07
N HIS A 205 -76.62 32.28 -20.08
CA HIS A 205 -76.97 32.72 -21.43
C HIS A 205 -78.47 32.45 -21.69
N PRO A 206 -79.25 33.42 -22.21
CA PRO A 206 -78.87 34.74 -22.72
C PRO A 206 -78.77 35.94 -21.75
N GLY A 207 -78.81 35.79 -20.42
CA GLY A 207 -78.83 36.92 -19.46
C GLY A 207 -77.49 37.64 -19.21
N ASP A 208 -77.43 38.41 -18.12
CA ASP A 208 -76.17 38.95 -17.59
C ASP A 208 -75.27 37.84 -17.00
N ASP A 209 -74.11 38.20 -16.43
CA ASP A 209 -73.16 37.23 -15.86
C ASP A 209 -73.74 36.38 -14.71
N HIS A 210 -74.91 36.76 -14.17
CA HIS A 210 -75.66 36.04 -13.15
C HIS A 210 -76.97 35.43 -13.67
N GLY A 211 -77.19 35.46 -15.00
CA GLY A 211 -78.35 34.92 -15.70
C GLY A 211 -79.59 35.80 -15.67
N TRP A 212 -79.51 37.04 -15.19
CA TRP A 212 -80.65 37.94 -15.10
C TRP A 212 -80.98 38.62 -16.44
N PHE A 213 -82.26 38.66 -16.75
CA PHE A 213 -82.90 39.48 -17.77
C PHE A 213 -83.62 40.64 -17.09
N TYR A 214 -83.58 41.82 -17.70
CA TYR A 214 -84.15 43.04 -17.14
C TYR A 214 -85.24 43.61 -18.06
N ALA A 215 -86.31 44.14 -17.49
CA ALA A 215 -87.39 44.79 -18.21
C ALA A 215 -88.08 45.85 -17.36
N SER A 216 -88.81 46.76 -18.00
CA SER A 216 -89.68 47.73 -17.31
C SER A 216 -90.96 47.07 -16.77
N SER A 217 -91.36 45.94 -17.34
CA SER A 217 -92.48 45.10 -16.90
C SER A 217 -92.20 43.63 -17.25
N PHE A 218 -92.89 42.69 -16.60
CA PHE A 218 -92.75 41.25 -16.91
C PHE A 218 -93.25 40.86 -18.31
N ASP A 219 -93.99 41.74 -19.01
CA ASP A 219 -94.39 41.54 -20.40
C ASP A 219 -93.24 41.79 -21.40
N GLY A 220 -92.08 42.28 -20.92
CA GLY A 220 -90.93 42.63 -21.73
C GLY A 220 -91.04 44.05 -22.35
N PRO A 221 -90.17 44.38 -23.33
CA PRO A 221 -89.08 43.56 -23.86
C PRO A 221 -87.97 43.30 -22.82
N TRP A 222 -87.31 42.15 -22.94
CA TRP A 222 -86.23 41.71 -22.05
C TRP A 222 -84.86 42.13 -22.57
N HIS A 223 -84.00 42.56 -21.66
CA HIS A 223 -82.64 43.03 -21.94
C HIS A 223 -81.63 42.27 -21.08
N ASN A 224 -80.43 42.05 -21.63
CA ASN A 224 -79.37 41.27 -20.99
C ASN A 224 -78.45 42.14 -20.11
N SER A 225 -78.84 43.39 -19.87
CA SER A 225 -78.07 44.34 -19.08
C SER A 225 -79.02 45.18 -18.23
N SER A 226 -78.63 45.43 -16.98
CA SER A 226 -79.37 46.31 -16.08
C SER A 226 -79.44 47.75 -16.61
N GLY A 227 -80.48 48.48 -16.25
CA GLY A 227 -80.67 49.88 -16.60
C GLY A 227 -81.64 50.54 -15.62
N SER A 228 -81.49 51.85 -15.40
CA SER A 228 -82.30 52.59 -14.41
C SER A 228 -83.80 52.61 -14.71
N ALA A 229 -84.20 52.28 -15.94
CA ALA A 229 -85.60 52.17 -16.35
C ALA A 229 -86.20 50.77 -16.14
N PHE A 230 -85.41 49.78 -15.72
CA PHE A 230 -85.87 48.41 -15.51
C PHE A 230 -86.18 48.18 -14.05
N VAL A 231 -87.44 47.80 -13.78
CA VAL A 231 -87.93 47.51 -12.43
C VAL A 231 -88.28 46.04 -12.25
N CYS A 232 -88.18 45.22 -13.28
CA CYS A 232 -88.40 43.78 -13.23
C CYS A 232 -87.13 43.07 -13.69
N ARG A 233 -86.77 41.97 -13.03
CA ARG A 233 -85.77 41.04 -13.53
C ARG A 233 -86.23 39.59 -13.39
N GLN A 234 -85.76 38.72 -14.27
CA GLN A 234 -85.99 37.28 -14.15
C GLN A 234 -84.75 36.48 -14.55
N ARG A 235 -84.59 35.27 -14.05
CA ARG A 235 -83.53 34.35 -14.48
C ARG A 235 -84.03 32.91 -14.53
N ARG A 236 -83.43 32.11 -15.42
CA ARG A 236 -83.68 30.67 -15.51
C ARG A 236 -82.70 29.94 -14.60
N LEU A 237 -83.26 29.17 -13.67
CA LEU A 237 -82.51 28.29 -12.76
C LEU A 237 -82.70 26.84 -13.20
N VAL A 238 -81.61 26.10 -13.30
CA VAL A 238 -81.60 24.69 -13.65
C VAL A 238 -81.06 23.85 -12.50
N ARG A 239 -81.65 22.67 -12.27
CA ARG A 239 -81.12 21.69 -11.32
C ARG A 239 -80.95 20.37 -12.03
N ARG A 240 -79.74 19.82 -11.97
CA ARG A 240 -79.43 18.53 -12.58
C ARG A 240 -79.85 17.39 -11.66
N CYS A 241 -80.47 16.38 -12.25
CA CYS A 241 -80.89 15.17 -11.58
C CYS A 241 -80.23 13.96 -12.24
N LEU A 242 -79.74 13.03 -11.42
CA LEU A 242 -79.14 11.78 -11.87
C LEU A 242 -80.19 10.65 -11.71
N PRO A 243 -80.19 9.60 -12.55
CA PRO A 243 -81.03 8.44 -12.30
C PRO A 243 -80.74 7.84 -10.92
N ALA A 244 -81.79 7.50 -10.17
CA ALA A 244 -81.69 6.96 -8.81
C ALA A 244 -80.85 5.67 -8.76
N GLU A 245 -80.98 4.81 -9.77
CA GLU A 245 -80.19 3.59 -9.90
C GLU A 245 -78.69 3.89 -10.03
N ARG A 246 -78.30 4.85 -10.87
CA ARG A 246 -76.89 5.26 -11.02
C ARG A 246 -76.33 5.86 -9.74
N GLN A 247 -77.13 6.67 -9.05
CA GLN A 247 -76.74 7.21 -7.75
C GLN A 247 -76.51 6.09 -6.73
N ALA A 248 -77.37 5.06 -6.70
CA ALA A 248 -77.21 3.90 -5.85
C ALA A 248 -75.95 3.09 -6.21
N THR A 249 -75.68 2.85 -7.51
CA THR A 249 -74.44 2.18 -7.95
C THR A 249 -73.20 2.93 -7.50
N LYS A 250 -73.20 4.27 -7.64
CA LYS A 250 -72.08 5.11 -7.19
C LYS A 250 -71.87 4.93 -5.67
N GLN A 251 -72.93 5.05 -4.88
CA GLN A 251 -72.88 4.85 -3.42
C GLN A 251 -72.38 3.46 -3.02
N GLU A 252 -72.80 2.40 -3.71
CA GLU A 252 -72.34 1.03 -3.46
C GLU A 252 -70.84 0.88 -3.74
N VAL A 253 -70.38 1.37 -4.91
CA VAL A 253 -68.95 1.35 -5.27
C VAL A 253 -68.12 2.11 -4.24
N ALA A 254 -68.57 3.29 -3.82
CA ALA A 254 -67.87 4.04 -2.79
C ALA A 254 -67.82 3.30 -1.44
N THR A 255 -68.90 2.62 -1.07
CA THR A 255 -68.96 1.82 0.17
C THR A 255 -67.95 0.67 0.12
N LEU A 256 -67.88 -0.04 -1.02
CA LEU A 256 -66.91 -1.12 -1.23
C LEU A 256 -65.46 -0.60 -1.18
N LEU A 257 -65.17 0.51 -1.85
CA LEU A 257 -63.83 1.10 -1.84
C LEU A 257 -63.39 1.53 -0.43
N ARG A 258 -64.29 2.09 0.38
CA ARG A 258 -63.99 2.44 1.78
C ARG A 258 -63.74 1.20 2.64
N GLN A 259 -64.50 0.12 2.43
CA GLN A 259 -64.28 -1.15 3.14
C GLN A 259 -62.92 -1.75 2.79
N ASP A 260 -62.56 -1.79 1.50
CA ASP A 260 -61.26 -2.30 1.06
C ASP A 260 -60.10 -1.45 1.59
N HIS A 261 -60.27 -0.12 1.60
CA HIS A 261 -59.30 0.79 2.20
C HIS A 261 -59.11 0.52 3.70
N ALA A 262 -60.20 0.38 4.47
CA ALA A 262 -60.12 0.08 5.91
C ALA A 262 -59.40 -1.25 6.17
N VAL A 263 -59.73 -2.31 5.42
CA VAL A 263 -59.06 -3.61 5.51
C VAL A 263 -57.56 -3.50 5.17
N THR A 264 -57.22 -2.69 4.17
CA THR A 264 -55.83 -2.46 3.76
C THR A 264 -55.04 -1.74 4.85
N VAL A 265 -55.63 -0.69 5.45
CA VAL A 265 -55.02 0.06 6.55
C VAL A 265 -54.79 -0.85 7.77
N ASP A 266 -55.77 -1.67 8.15
CA ASP A 266 -55.64 -2.63 9.24
C ASP A 266 -54.51 -3.64 8.99
N ARG A 267 -54.38 -4.15 7.76
CA ARG A 267 -53.27 -5.05 7.37
C ARG A 267 -51.92 -4.36 7.45
N LEU A 268 -51.81 -3.10 7.05
CA LEU A 268 -50.58 -2.32 7.14
C LEU A 268 -50.19 -2.09 8.61
N LEU A 269 -51.13 -1.69 9.46
CA LEU A 269 -50.93 -1.52 10.89
C LEU A 269 -50.48 -2.83 11.57
N ALA A 270 -51.11 -3.95 11.23
CA ALA A 270 -50.72 -5.26 11.72
C ALA A 270 -49.29 -5.64 11.29
N THR A 271 -48.94 -5.36 10.03
CA THR A 271 -47.60 -5.61 9.48
C THR A 271 -46.54 -4.74 10.17
N GLN A 272 -46.83 -3.46 10.37
CA GLN A 272 -45.94 -2.53 11.07
C GLN A 272 -45.71 -2.97 12.53
N THR A 273 -46.77 -3.42 13.19
CA THR A 273 -46.68 -3.96 14.56
C THR A 273 -45.84 -5.24 14.62
N ALA A 274 -45.99 -6.15 13.64
CA ALA A 274 -45.19 -7.36 13.54
C ALA A 274 -43.71 -7.04 13.28
N TYR A 275 -43.42 -6.08 12.40
CA TYR A 275 -42.06 -5.61 12.12
C TYR A 275 -41.39 -5.04 13.38
N ALA A 276 -42.07 -4.19 14.13
CA ALA A 276 -41.55 -3.63 15.37
C ALA A 276 -41.20 -4.73 16.41
N ARG A 277 -42.03 -5.78 16.50
CA ARG A 277 -41.73 -6.95 17.36
C ARG A 277 -40.49 -7.70 16.90
N LEU A 278 -40.34 -7.92 15.60
CA LEU A 278 -39.16 -8.60 15.03
C LEU A 278 -37.88 -7.80 15.28
N GLU A 279 -37.93 -6.48 15.11
CA GLU A 279 -36.79 -5.61 15.36
C GLU A 279 -36.38 -5.61 16.84
N ALA A 280 -37.35 -5.58 17.75
CA ALA A 280 -37.08 -5.70 19.18
C ALA A 280 -36.40 -7.05 19.51
N HIS A 281 -36.87 -8.15 18.92
CA HIS A 281 -36.25 -9.47 19.09
C HIS A 281 -34.82 -9.51 18.53
N TYR A 282 -34.60 -8.92 17.35
CA TYR A 282 -33.27 -8.83 16.75
C TYR A 282 -32.29 -8.04 17.62
N ARG A 283 -32.72 -6.87 18.13
CA ARG A 283 -31.93 -6.05 19.06
C ARG A 283 -31.57 -6.83 20.32
N PHE A 284 -32.55 -7.47 20.94
CA PHE A 284 -32.33 -8.32 22.12
C PHE A 284 -31.31 -9.44 21.85
N SER A 285 -31.45 -10.15 20.72
CA SER A 285 -30.52 -11.21 20.32
C SER A 285 -29.11 -10.67 20.07
N LYS A 286 -28.98 -9.49 19.46
CA LYS A 286 -27.70 -8.83 19.20
C LYS A 286 -27.01 -8.44 20.51
N ASP A 287 -27.74 -7.82 21.44
CA ASP A 287 -27.22 -7.41 22.73
C ASP A 287 -26.76 -8.63 23.55
N LEU A 288 -27.54 -9.72 23.52
CA LEU A 288 -27.18 -10.99 24.14
C LEU A 288 -25.89 -11.58 23.54
N HIS A 289 -25.73 -11.52 22.21
CA HIS A 289 -24.54 -11.97 21.53
C HIS A 289 -23.32 -11.10 21.91
N GLN A 290 -23.46 -9.78 21.88
CA GLN A 290 -22.39 -8.85 22.29
C GLN A 290 -21.96 -9.06 23.73
N ALA A 291 -22.90 -9.23 24.66
CA ALA A 291 -22.59 -9.53 26.06
C ALA A 291 -21.86 -10.87 26.22
N THR A 292 -22.18 -11.85 25.37
CA THR A 292 -21.49 -13.15 25.37
C THR A 292 -20.07 -13.05 24.83
N VAL A 293 -19.87 -12.36 23.71
CA VAL A 293 -18.54 -12.08 23.15
C VAL A 293 -17.68 -11.32 24.16
N PHE A 294 -18.21 -10.26 24.77
CA PHE A 294 -17.49 -9.48 25.77
C PHE A 294 -17.04 -10.34 26.97
N ARG A 295 -17.90 -11.25 27.45
CA ARG A 295 -17.52 -12.21 28.51
C ARG A 295 -16.37 -13.11 28.08
N MET A 296 -16.43 -13.66 26.87
CA MET A 296 -15.37 -14.52 26.33
C MET A 296 -14.04 -13.76 26.18
N GLU A 297 -14.07 -12.53 25.66
CA GLU A 297 -12.89 -11.68 25.55
C GLU A 297 -12.30 -11.33 26.92
N HIS A 298 -13.15 -11.02 27.90
CA HIS A 298 -12.71 -10.75 29.27
C HIS A 298 -12.04 -11.96 29.91
N GLU A 299 -12.61 -13.16 29.76
CA GLU A 299 -12.01 -14.40 30.24
C GLU A 299 -10.68 -14.71 29.55
N ALA A 300 -10.60 -14.52 28.22
CA ALA A 300 -9.37 -14.70 27.46
C ALA A 300 -8.27 -13.72 27.90
N ALA A 301 -8.62 -12.44 28.10
CA ALA A 301 -7.69 -11.42 28.59
C ALA A 301 -7.18 -11.75 30.00
N LYS A 302 -8.06 -12.23 30.89
CA LYS A 302 -7.68 -12.67 32.23
C LYS A 302 -6.74 -13.88 32.18
N ALA A 303 -7.00 -14.85 31.31
CA ALA A 303 -6.13 -16.01 31.11
C ALA A 303 -4.75 -15.60 30.56
N LEU A 304 -4.72 -14.68 29.59
CA LEU A 304 -3.48 -14.14 29.04
C LEU A 304 -2.66 -13.41 30.12
N ALA A 305 -3.29 -12.56 30.93
CA ALA A 305 -2.61 -11.86 32.01
C ALA A 305 -2.02 -12.82 33.06
N ALA A 306 -2.74 -13.91 33.38
CA ALA A 306 -2.23 -14.95 34.27
C ALA A 306 -1.01 -15.67 33.64
N ALA A 307 -1.07 -15.99 32.35
CA ALA A 307 0.02 -16.63 31.63
C ALA A 307 1.27 -15.73 31.51
N THR A 308 1.09 -14.43 31.22
CA THR A 308 2.22 -13.49 31.17
C THR A 308 2.87 -13.31 32.53
N THR A 309 2.08 -13.25 33.61
CA THR A 309 2.60 -13.19 34.97
C THR A 309 3.41 -14.43 35.32
N ALA A 310 2.90 -15.62 34.97
CA ALA A 310 3.61 -16.88 35.19
C ALA A 310 4.92 -16.93 34.40
N HIS A 311 4.90 -16.52 33.12
CA HIS A 311 6.10 -16.50 32.28
C HIS A 311 7.13 -15.48 32.78
N ALA A 312 6.71 -14.30 33.24
CA ALA A 312 7.60 -13.31 33.82
C ALA A 312 8.26 -13.82 35.12
N ALA A 313 7.51 -14.55 35.96
CA ALA A 313 8.06 -15.18 37.15
C ALA A 313 9.09 -16.27 36.81
N GLU A 314 8.81 -17.09 35.79
CA GLU A 314 9.75 -18.10 35.29
C GLU A 314 11.03 -17.45 34.73
N LEU A 315 10.89 -16.40 33.91
CA LEU A 315 12.03 -15.67 33.36
C LEU A 315 12.86 -15.02 34.47
N ALA A 316 12.22 -14.42 35.48
CA ALA A 316 12.92 -13.87 36.64
C ALA A 316 13.70 -14.94 37.41
N ALA A 317 13.13 -16.14 37.58
CA ALA A 317 13.83 -17.26 38.20
C ALA A 317 15.03 -17.75 37.36
N GLN A 318 14.87 -17.82 36.04
CA GLN A 318 15.97 -18.16 35.12
C GLN A 318 17.08 -17.11 35.13
N THR A 319 16.74 -15.82 35.13
CA THR A 319 17.71 -14.73 35.22
C THR A 319 18.45 -14.75 36.55
N ALA A 320 17.74 -14.94 37.67
CA ALA A 320 18.38 -15.06 38.98
C ALA A 320 19.32 -16.29 39.05
N ALA A 321 18.94 -17.42 38.44
CA ALA A 321 19.80 -18.60 38.34
C ALA A 321 21.03 -18.34 37.46
N ALA A 322 20.88 -17.59 36.35
CA ALA A 322 22.00 -17.19 35.50
C ALA A 322 22.94 -16.23 36.22
N GLU A 323 22.41 -15.24 36.95
CA GLU A 323 23.20 -14.31 37.78
C GLU A 323 23.98 -15.07 38.86
N ALA A 324 23.34 -16.01 39.55
CA ALA A 324 24.02 -16.88 40.51
C ALA A 324 25.14 -17.71 39.85
N ALA A 325 24.88 -18.30 38.69
CA ALA A 325 25.90 -19.04 37.93
C ALA A 325 27.05 -18.15 37.45
N THR A 326 26.79 -16.89 37.08
CA THR A 326 27.85 -15.93 36.73
C THR A 326 28.67 -15.51 37.95
N ALA A 327 28.04 -15.36 39.12
CA ALA A 327 28.74 -15.09 40.37
C ALA A 327 29.60 -16.29 40.80
N ASP A 328 29.09 -17.51 40.65
CA ASP A 328 29.84 -18.75 40.87
C ASP A 328 31.02 -18.87 39.89
N ALA A 329 30.82 -18.52 38.62
CA ALA A 329 31.88 -18.49 37.62
C ALA A 329 32.96 -17.46 37.96
N ALA A 330 32.58 -16.25 38.38
CA ALA A 330 33.52 -15.22 38.82
C ALA A 330 34.29 -15.63 40.09
N ASN A 331 33.62 -16.26 41.06
CA ASN A 331 34.26 -16.84 42.24
C ASN A 331 35.21 -18.00 41.85
N LEU A 332 34.84 -18.83 40.89
CA LEU A 332 35.72 -19.86 40.35
C LEU A 332 36.91 -19.25 39.60
N GLU A 333 36.73 -18.18 38.84
CA GLU A 333 37.82 -17.46 38.18
C GLU A 333 38.78 -16.84 39.19
N GLU A 334 38.28 -16.27 40.29
CA GLU A 334 39.10 -15.78 41.40
C GLU A 334 39.83 -16.93 42.11
N GLN A 335 39.15 -18.06 42.35
CA GLN A 335 39.78 -19.27 42.90
C GLN A 335 40.82 -19.85 41.93
N VAL A 336 40.57 -19.84 40.62
CA VAL A 336 41.51 -20.27 39.58
C VAL A 336 42.68 -19.30 39.50
N ALA A 337 42.47 -17.99 39.65
CA ALA A 337 43.54 -17.00 39.70
C ALA A 337 44.39 -17.16 40.98
N ALA A 338 43.75 -17.37 42.13
CA ALA A 338 44.44 -17.66 43.39
C ALA A 338 45.18 -19.01 43.34
N LEU A 339 44.59 -20.03 42.71
CA LEU A 339 45.24 -21.29 42.43
C LEU A 339 46.37 -21.12 41.42
N ARG A 340 46.25 -20.27 40.40
CA ARG A 340 47.34 -19.93 39.48
C ARG A 340 48.48 -19.27 40.22
N VAL A 341 48.22 -18.29 41.10
CA VAL A 341 49.28 -17.67 41.92
C VAL A 341 49.90 -18.68 42.90
N ARG A 342 49.09 -19.56 43.51
CA ARG A 342 49.60 -20.66 44.35
C ARG A 342 50.35 -21.70 43.54
N MET A 343 49.94 -21.97 42.31
CA MET A 343 50.61 -22.86 41.37
C MET A 343 51.89 -22.22 40.88
N GLU A 344 51.95 -20.92 40.62
CA GLU A 344 53.17 -20.18 40.28
C GLU A 344 54.11 -20.12 41.47
N ALA A 345 53.61 -19.94 42.69
CA ALA A 345 54.41 -20.01 43.91
C ALA A 345 54.92 -21.44 44.18
N ALA A 346 54.06 -22.45 43.98
CA ALA A 346 54.44 -23.86 44.07
C ALA A 346 55.31 -24.28 42.88
N GLU A 347 55.21 -23.66 41.72
CA GLU A 347 56.06 -23.85 40.54
C GLU A 347 57.38 -23.15 40.75
N LEU A 348 57.43 -22.04 41.48
CA LEU A 348 58.68 -21.40 41.88
C LEU A 348 59.37 -22.23 42.97
N GLU A 349 58.61 -22.81 43.90
CA GLU A 349 59.11 -23.73 44.93
C GLU A 349 59.51 -25.08 44.32
N ASN A 350 58.75 -25.58 43.33
CA ASN A 350 59.06 -26.75 42.52
C ASN A 350 60.13 -26.42 41.48
N HIS A 351 60.34 -25.18 41.05
CA HIS A 351 61.48 -24.73 40.25
C HIS A 351 62.71 -24.60 41.14
N ARG A 352 62.58 -24.29 42.43
CA ARG A 352 63.68 -24.41 43.41
C ARG A 352 64.02 -25.88 43.70
N TRP A 353 63.00 -26.73 43.83
CA TRP A 353 63.15 -28.19 43.97
C TRP A 353 63.65 -28.85 42.68
N ARG A 354 63.19 -28.40 41.52
CA ARG A 354 63.61 -28.80 40.16
C ARG A 354 64.92 -28.15 39.80
N TYR A 355 65.33 -27.00 40.28
CA TYR A 355 66.71 -26.58 40.12
C TYR A 355 67.63 -27.49 40.94
N ALA A 356 67.18 -27.89 42.15
CA ALA A 356 67.83 -28.94 42.94
C ALA A 356 67.71 -30.36 42.31
N ASN A 357 66.71 -30.63 41.46
CA ASN A 357 66.44 -31.92 40.82
C ASN A 357 66.64 -31.97 39.29
N GLU A 358 66.91 -30.89 38.58
CA GLU A 358 67.28 -30.73 37.14
C GLU A 358 68.79 -30.79 37.05
N GLN A 359 69.49 -30.45 38.13
CA GLN A 359 70.75 -31.09 38.47
C GLN A 359 70.66 -32.63 38.53
N ARG A 360 69.48 -33.22 38.80
CA ARG A 360 69.23 -34.68 38.75
C ARG A 360 68.50 -35.18 37.49
N ALA A 361 67.78 -34.34 36.75
CA ALA A 361 66.74 -34.72 35.78
C ALA A 361 66.79 -33.98 34.43
N SER A 362 67.90 -33.30 34.08
CA SER A 362 68.36 -33.14 32.68
C SER A 362 68.50 -34.47 31.91
N LYS A 363 68.11 -35.60 32.51
CA LYS A 363 68.08 -36.93 31.91
C LYS A 363 66.80 -37.27 31.16
N LYS A 364 65.69 -36.54 31.29
CA LYS A 364 64.44 -36.98 30.65
C LYS A 364 63.58 -35.81 30.13
N GLN A 365 63.84 -35.46 28.87
CA GLN A 365 62.85 -35.71 27.84
C GLN A 365 61.61 -34.80 27.85
N LEU A 366 61.81 -33.65 27.23
CA LEU A 366 60.82 -32.91 26.46
C LEU A 366 60.08 -33.88 25.50
N LYS A 367 58.77 -34.06 25.70
CA LYS A 367 57.88 -34.77 24.77
C LYS A 367 56.57 -33.98 24.67
N VAL A 368 56.34 -33.40 23.50
CA VAL A 368 55.02 -33.16 22.86
C VAL A 368 54.24 -31.94 23.42
N GLU A 369 54.35 -30.74 22.83
CA GLU A 369 53.45 -30.20 21.78
C GLU A 369 51.97 -30.58 22.00
N ARG A 370 51.06 -29.70 22.46
CA ARG A 370 50.18 -28.79 21.68
C ARG A 370 49.45 -29.42 20.46
N ARG A 371 48.35 -28.77 20.03
CA ARG A 371 47.70 -28.72 18.67
C ARG A 371 46.21 -29.19 18.63
N LEU A 372 45.23 -28.72 17.81
CA LEU A 372 44.89 -27.54 16.95
C LEU A 372 43.63 -27.90 16.06
N LYS A 373 43.12 -27.00 15.17
CA LYS A 373 42.16 -27.24 14.04
C LYS A 373 42.59 -26.49 12.70
N PRO A 374 42.07 -26.81 11.47
CA PRO A 374 42.83 -26.77 10.15
C PRO A 374 42.32 -25.88 8.95
N LEU A 375 43.10 -25.81 7.82
CA LEU A 375 42.97 -25.00 6.54
C LEU A 375 43.26 -25.80 5.19
N SER A 376 42.96 -25.19 4.00
CA SER A 376 42.88 -25.66 2.56
C SER A 376 44.15 -26.27 1.84
N THR A 377 44.00 -26.92 0.66
CA THR A 377 45.00 -27.80 -0.02
C THR A 377 45.52 -27.43 -1.44
N ALA A 378 45.30 -26.22 -2.00
CA ALA A 378 45.79 -25.87 -3.35
C ALA A 378 47.31 -25.54 -3.40
N PRO A 379 48.10 -25.93 -4.44
CA PRO A 379 49.55 -25.66 -4.49
C PRO A 379 49.92 -24.23 -4.93
N ARG A 380 50.92 -23.62 -4.28
CA ARG A 380 51.51 -22.29 -4.57
C ARG A 380 53.05 -22.36 -4.58
N LEU A 381 53.71 -21.49 -5.35
CA LEU A 381 55.18 -21.41 -5.40
C LEU A 381 55.67 -20.16 -4.67
N LEU A 382 56.40 -20.35 -3.57
CA LEU A 382 57.06 -19.27 -2.86
C LEU A 382 58.46 -19.05 -3.44
N ARG A 383 58.73 -17.86 -3.95
CA ARG A 383 60.06 -17.39 -4.34
C ARG A 383 60.61 -16.52 -3.22
N VAL A 384 61.80 -16.86 -2.76
CA VAL A 384 62.57 -16.09 -1.78
C VAL A 384 63.77 -15.51 -2.50
N HIS A 385 63.76 -14.21 -2.70
CA HIS A 385 64.88 -13.44 -3.20
C HIS A 385 65.78 -13.12 -2.01
N LEU A 386 66.99 -13.68 -2.03
CA LEU A 386 68.00 -13.40 -1.05
C LEU A 386 68.75 -12.13 -1.45
N VAL A 387 68.47 -11.04 -0.75
CA VAL A 387 69.07 -9.73 -1.08
C VAL A 387 70.42 -9.64 -0.39
N ARG A 388 70.44 -9.48 0.94
CA ARG A 388 71.68 -9.28 1.70
C ARG A 388 71.53 -9.60 3.18
N CYS A 389 72.65 -9.79 3.86
CA CYS A 389 72.74 -9.64 5.30
C CYS A 389 73.48 -8.36 5.66
N ALA A 390 73.26 -7.89 6.88
CA ALA A 390 74.01 -6.78 7.44
C ALA A 390 74.37 -7.06 8.90
N ASP A 391 75.55 -6.56 9.28
CA ASP A 391 76.09 -6.60 10.64
C ASP A 391 76.17 -8.03 11.20
N LEU A 392 76.64 -8.98 10.38
CA LEU A 392 76.84 -10.36 10.83
C LEU A 392 77.97 -10.44 11.88
N ALA A 393 77.83 -11.39 12.80
CA ALA A 393 78.88 -11.68 13.76
C ALA A 393 80.14 -12.21 13.05
N ALA A 394 81.29 -11.74 13.52
CA ALA A 394 82.59 -12.27 13.10
C ALA A 394 82.89 -13.55 13.88
N ALA A 395 82.81 -14.70 13.21
CA ALA A 395 83.12 -15.98 13.84
C ALA A 395 84.63 -16.25 13.83
N ASP A 396 85.29 -15.89 12.73
CA ASP A 396 86.74 -16.03 12.65
C ASP A 396 87.54 -15.10 13.56
N SER A 397 88.62 -15.67 14.10
CA SER A 397 89.53 -15.00 15.05
C SER A 397 90.30 -13.85 14.39
N ALA A 398 90.45 -12.72 15.10
CA ALA A 398 91.07 -11.48 14.59
C ALA A 398 92.52 -11.59 14.07
N LEU A 399 93.22 -12.71 14.29
CA LEU A 399 94.56 -12.97 13.75
C LEU A 399 94.57 -13.41 12.27
N MET A 400 93.43 -13.83 11.71
CA MET A 400 93.29 -14.31 10.31
C MET A 400 92.29 -13.52 9.45
N GLY A 401 92.00 -12.26 9.79
CA GLY A 401 91.12 -11.39 8.99
C GLY A 401 89.80 -11.03 9.68
N GLY A 402 89.42 -11.79 10.72
CA GLY A 402 88.43 -11.38 11.71
C GLY A 402 87.01 -11.13 11.16
N LYS A 403 86.66 -11.75 10.03
CA LYS A 403 85.34 -11.69 9.41
C LYS A 403 84.95 -13.08 8.94
N SER A 404 83.65 -13.34 8.94
CA SER A 404 83.07 -14.62 8.55
C SER A 404 83.00 -14.78 7.03
N ASP A 405 82.90 -16.02 6.58
CA ASP A 405 82.63 -16.48 5.22
C ASP A 405 81.15 -16.94 5.07
N PRO A 406 80.17 -16.01 5.05
CA PRO A 406 78.76 -16.36 5.22
C PRO A 406 78.13 -17.05 4.01
N TYR A 407 77.34 -18.08 4.27
CA TYR A 407 76.31 -18.59 3.37
C TYR A 407 75.01 -18.89 4.13
N ILE A 408 73.90 -19.02 3.41
CA ILE A 408 72.57 -19.08 3.97
C ILE A 408 71.88 -20.37 3.57
N VAL A 409 71.23 -20.99 4.55
CA VAL A 409 70.38 -22.15 4.36
C VAL A 409 68.94 -21.74 4.64
N LEU A 410 68.10 -21.87 3.64
CA LEU A 410 66.66 -21.61 3.69
C LEU A 410 65.90 -22.94 3.76
N THR A 411 65.01 -23.11 4.73
CA THR A 411 64.24 -24.34 4.93
C THR A 411 62.76 -24.04 5.15
N VAL A 412 61.87 -24.68 4.38
CA VAL A 412 60.41 -24.64 4.59
C VAL A 412 59.90 -26.08 4.65
N GLY A 413 59.44 -26.52 5.82
CA GLY A 413 59.11 -27.92 6.05
C GLY A 413 60.31 -28.83 5.75
N ASP A 414 60.14 -29.78 4.84
CA ASP A 414 61.21 -30.70 4.42
C ASP A 414 62.05 -30.17 3.23
N LEU A 415 61.70 -29.01 2.67
CA LEU A 415 62.41 -28.42 1.54
C LEU A 415 63.55 -27.54 2.02
N ARG A 416 64.78 -27.83 1.61
CA ARG A 416 66.00 -27.07 1.96
C ARG A 416 66.70 -26.53 0.71
N ARG A 417 67.19 -25.29 0.80
CA ARG A 417 68.01 -24.61 -0.21
C ARG A 417 69.21 -23.96 0.48
N LYS A 418 70.35 -23.88 -0.21
CA LYS A 418 71.61 -23.29 0.29
C LYS A 418 72.09 -22.27 -0.73
N SER A 419 72.49 -21.08 -0.27
CA SER A 419 73.06 -20.01 -1.11
C SER A 419 74.51 -20.26 -1.43
N THR A 420 75.04 -19.45 -2.34
CA THR A 420 76.50 -19.32 -2.45
C THR A 420 77.06 -18.67 -1.18
N GLN A 421 78.36 -18.85 -1.01
CA GLN A 421 79.14 -18.32 0.10
C GLN A 421 79.90 -17.08 -0.36
N PHE A 422 80.06 -16.13 0.55
CA PHE A 422 81.05 -15.07 0.43
C PHE A 422 82.19 -15.31 1.40
N ASP A 423 83.40 -14.90 1.05
CA ASP A 423 84.57 -15.03 1.94
C ASP A 423 84.87 -13.67 2.61
N ASN A 424 85.08 -13.66 3.92
CA ASN A 424 85.49 -12.56 4.78
C ASN A 424 84.60 -11.32 4.65
N GLU A 425 83.28 -11.51 4.66
CA GLU A 425 82.29 -10.46 4.53
C GLU A 425 81.20 -10.57 5.60
N LEU A 426 80.93 -9.49 6.33
CA LEU A 426 79.90 -9.44 7.38
C LEU A 426 78.61 -8.78 6.90
N ASN A 427 78.62 -8.21 5.69
CA ASN A 427 77.46 -7.63 5.04
C ASN A 427 77.30 -8.19 3.61
N PRO A 428 77.22 -9.52 3.44
CA PRO A 428 77.16 -10.13 2.13
C PRO A 428 75.87 -9.72 1.41
N ALA A 429 75.99 -9.34 0.14
CA ALA A 429 74.87 -9.03 -0.74
C ALA A 429 74.88 -10.00 -1.92
N TRP A 430 73.86 -10.84 -2.01
CA TRP A 430 73.67 -11.77 -3.11
C TRP A 430 72.95 -11.10 -4.28
N ASP A 431 71.99 -10.20 -4.00
CA ASP A 431 71.15 -9.36 -4.87
C ASP A 431 70.43 -10.04 -6.06
N HIS A 432 70.85 -11.25 -6.46
CA HIS A 432 70.45 -11.97 -7.65
C HIS A 432 70.16 -13.46 -7.38
N GLU A 433 70.29 -13.94 -6.14
CA GLU A 433 69.95 -15.31 -5.78
C GLU A 433 68.49 -15.46 -5.38
N VAL A 434 67.80 -16.40 -6.02
CA VAL A 434 66.37 -16.64 -5.84
C VAL A 434 66.13 -18.12 -5.59
N PHE A 435 65.40 -18.43 -4.53
CA PHE A 435 65.09 -19.80 -4.13
C PHE A 435 63.59 -20.06 -4.21
N GLU A 436 63.21 -21.14 -4.88
CA GLU A 436 61.80 -21.49 -5.04
C GLU A 436 61.40 -22.70 -4.17
N PHE A 437 60.25 -22.58 -3.49
CA PHE A 437 59.63 -23.58 -2.64
C PHE A 437 58.20 -23.87 -3.11
N SER A 438 57.93 -25.07 -3.60
CA SER A 438 56.58 -25.50 -3.97
C SER A 438 55.83 -25.97 -2.73
N LEU A 439 54.81 -25.24 -2.30
CA LEU A 439 54.07 -25.45 -1.07
C LEU A 439 52.57 -25.65 -1.36
N THR A 440 51.81 -26.24 -0.44
CA THR A 440 50.34 -26.13 -0.45
C THR A 440 49.91 -24.87 0.28
N GLU A 441 48.70 -24.38 0.04
CA GLU A 441 48.11 -23.23 0.73
C GLU A 441 48.13 -23.45 2.25
N GLY A 442 47.72 -24.63 2.71
CA GLY A 442 47.84 -24.99 4.13
C GLY A 442 49.28 -24.96 4.66
N ALA A 443 50.28 -25.38 3.89
CA ALA A 443 51.69 -25.33 4.30
C ALA A 443 52.22 -23.89 4.35
N LEU A 444 51.81 -23.04 3.41
CA LEU A 444 52.16 -21.62 3.38
C LEU A 444 51.64 -20.89 4.64
N TYR A 445 50.44 -21.25 5.12
CA TYR A 445 49.85 -20.67 6.32
C TYR A 445 50.23 -21.36 7.64
N SER A 446 50.97 -22.48 7.62
CA SER A 446 51.27 -23.26 8.85
C SER A 446 52.73 -23.59 9.09
N LEU A 447 53.61 -23.38 8.10
CA LEU A 447 55.05 -23.62 8.22
C LEU A 447 55.83 -22.30 8.13
N PRO A 448 56.87 -22.09 8.95
CA PRO A 448 57.76 -20.95 8.80
C PRO A 448 58.87 -21.23 7.79
N LEU A 449 59.44 -20.16 7.22
CA LEU A 449 60.74 -20.18 6.58
C LEU A 449 61.83 -20.03 7.65
N VAL A 450 62.66 -21.06 7.78
CA VAL A 450 63.83 -21.04 8.65
C VAL A 450 65.05 -20.64 7.82
N VAL A 451 65.63 -19.50 8.18
CA VAL A 451 66.87 -18.95 7.63
C VAL A 451 67.99 -19.26 8.62
N ARG A 452 69.10 -19.81 8.14
CA ARG A 452 70.30 -20.02 8.94
C ARG A 452 71.52 -19.53 8.17
N VAL A 453 72.22 -18.56 8.73
CA VAL A 453 73.45 -18.00 8.20
C VAL A 453 74.60 -18.71 8.90
N PHE A 454 75.45 -19.35 8.12
CA PHE A 454 76.63 -20.07 8.59
C PHE A 454 77.88 -19.38 8.08
N ASP A 455 78.90 -19.36 8.90
CA ASP A 455 80.28 -19.14 8.50
C ASP A 455 80.84 -20.46 7.94
N HIS A 456 81.35 -20.46 6.72
CA HIS A 456 81.96 -21.66 6.15
C HIS A 456 83.42 -21.78 6.56
N ASP A 457 83.74 -22.90 7.18
CA ASP A 457 85.10 -23.21 7.55
C ASP A 457 85.68 -24.29 6.64
N SER A 458 86.81 -24.01 6.01
CA SER A 458 87.44 -24.99 5.11
C SER A 458 88.01 -26.23 5.84
N TYR A 459 88.31 -26.10 7.13
CA TYR A 459 88.99 -27.14 7.93
C TYR A 459 88.21 -27.59 9.17
N ASN A 460 87.22 -26.79 9.61
CA ASN A 460 86.35 -27.08 10.74
C ASN A 460 84.89 -27.22 10.26
N ALA A 461 83.99 -27.53 11.18
CA ALA A 461 82.57 -27.56 10.85
C ALA A 461 82.02 -26.13 10.80
N ASP A 462 81.32 -25.79 9.72
CA ASP A 462 80.67 -24.49 9.53
C ASP A 462 79.91 -24.03 10.79
N GLU A 463 80.23 -22.83 11.25
CA GLU A 463 79.69 -22.26 12.49
C GLU A 463 78.41 -21.48 12.19
N LEU A 464 77.36 -21.64 13.00
CA LEU A 464 76.15 -20.85 12.81
C LEU A 464 76.40 -19.44 13.36
N ILE A 465 76.25 -18.41 12.54
CA ILE A 465 76.47 -17.02 12.98
C ILE A 465 75.18 -16.21 13.08
N GLY A 466 74.08 -16.72 12.53
CA GLY A 466 72.77 -16.09 12.68
C GLY A 466 71.64 -17.01 12.24
N SER A 467 70.46 -16.83 12.81
CA SER A 467 69.26 -17.52 12.33
C SER A 467 68.01 -16.68 12.47
N ALA A 468 67.03 -16.89 11.60
CA ALA A 468 65.71 -16.28 11.72
C ALA A 468 64.65 -17.32 11.37
N THR A 469 63.51 -17.24 12.05
CA THR A 469 62.32 -18.04 11.72
C THR A 469 61.22 -17.06 11.33
N ILE A 470 60.83 -17.08 10.06
CA ILE A 470 59.89 -16.13 9.47
C ILE A 470 58.56 -16.86 9.24
N PRO A 471 57.48 -16.50 9.95
CA PRO A 471 56.14 -17.01 9.66
C PRO A 471 55.70 -16.60 8.24
N LEU A 472 55.29 -17.57 7.43
CA LEU A 472 54.92 -17.34 6.03
C LEU A 472 53.45 -16.91 5.84
N ASP A 473 52.65 -16.91 6.90
CA ASP A 473 51.24 -16.47 6.90
C ASP A 473 51.11 -14.99 6.51
N SER A 474 51.87 -14.11 7.17
CA SER A 474 51.91 -12.67 6.88
C SER A 474 52.50 -12.35 5.50
N VAL A 475 53.42 -13.20 5.01
CA VAL A 475 54.01 -13.09 3.67
C VAL A 475 53.01 -13.49 2.58
N ALA A 476 52.20 -14.53 2.82
CA ALA A 476 51.16 -15.00 1.92
C ALA A 476 50.10 -13.92 1.64
N ASP A 477 49.65 -13.23 2.70
CA ASP A 477 48.63 -12.19 2.62
C ASP A 477 49.17 -10.92 1.93
N ALA A 478 50.42 -10.54 2.23
CA ALA A 478 51.08 -9.40 1.57
C ALA A 478 51.31 -9.64 0.06
N ALA A 479 51.73 -10.85 -0.33
CA ALA A 479 51.94 -11.20 -1.73
C ALA A 479 50.62 -11.31 -2.52
N ALA A 480 49.53 -11.79 -1.90
CA ALA A 480 48.20 -11.81 -2.50
C ALA A 480 47.65 -10.39 -2.76
N ALA A 481 47.94 -9.43 -1.87
CA ALA A 481 47.56 -8.02 -2.03
C ALA A 481 48.36 -7.31 -3.14
N LEU A 482 49.66 -7.59 -3.28
CA LEU A 482 50.51 -7.07 -4.35
C LEU A 482 50.07 -7.54 -5.74
N ALA A 483 49.74 -8.84 -5.90
CA ALA A 483 49.26 -9.42 -7.15
C ALA A 483 47.94 -8.81 -7.67
N ALA A 484 47.10 -8.25 -6.78
CA ALA A 484 45.84 -7.61 -7.15
C ALA A 484 45.98 -6.15 -7.62
N SER A 485 47.16 -5.53 -7.48
CA SER A 485 47.34 -4.08 -7.68
C SER A 485 47.77 -3.64 -9.10
N ASN A 486 47.99 -4.57 -10.04
CA ASN A 486 48.38 -4.32 -11.45
C ASN A 486 49.56 -3.35 -11.68
N ASN A 487 50.44 -3.17 -10.69
CA ASN A 487 51.71 -2.45 -10.85
C ASN A 487 52.83 -3.47 -11.05
N ASP A 488 53.67 -3.29 -12.06
CA ASP A 488 54.94 -4.03 -12.26
C ASP A 488 56.01 -3.64 -11.20
N GLY A 489 55.57 -3.28 -9.99
CA GLY A 489 56.44 -2.92 -8.89
C GLY A 489 57.02 -4.17 -8.24
N GLU A 490 58.34 -4.24 -8.13
CA GLU A 490 59.04 -5.29 -7.38
C GLU A 490 58.53 -5.33 -5.94
N ALA A 491 58.28 -6.54 -5.40
CA ALA A 491 57.82 -6.69 -4.01
C ALA A 491 58.77 -6.00 -3.01
N GLU A 492 58.25 -5.45 -1.91
CA GLU A 492 59.07 -4.66 -0.99
C GLU A 492 60.11 -5.54 -0.24
N GLU A 493 61.34 -5.04 -0.11
CA GLU A 493 62.41 -5.68 0.68
C GLU A 493 62.05 -5.67 2.17
N GLN A 494 62.01 -6.85 2.79
CA GLN A 494 61.71 -6.99 4.21
C GLN A 494 62.97 -7.34 5.00
N THR A 495 63.25 -6.56 6.04
CA THR A 495 64.40 -6.77 6.93
C THR A 495 63.99 -7.53 8.18
N PHE A 496 64.65 -8.66 8.43
CA PHE A 496 64.43 -9.51 9.60
C PHE A 496 65.68 -9.54 10.47
N PRO A 497 65.57 -9.31 11.79
CA PRO A 497 66.70 -9.49 12.68
C PRO A 497 67.10 -10.97 12.73
N LEU A 498 68.40 -11.23 12.73
CA LEU A 498 68.96 -12.56 12.94
C LEU A 498 69.25 -12.72 14.42
N GLU A 499 68.79 -13.81 14.99
CA GLU A 499 69.22 -14.28 16.30
C GLU A 499 70.65 -14.77 16.17
N VAL A 500 71.55 -14.02 16.81
CA VAL A 500 72.98 -14.29 16.86
C VAL A 500 73.25 -15.27 18.00
N PRO A 501 73.94 -16.39 17.75
CA PRO A 501 74.26 -17.35 18.79
C PRO A 501 75.02 -16.74 19.97
N SER A 502 74.81 -17.30 21.16
CA SER A 502 75.34 -16.72 22.41
C SER A 502 76.86 -16.59 22.44
N GLU A 503 77.57 -17.42 21.68
CA GLU A 503 79.03 -17.34 21.51
C GLU A 503 79.49 -16.01 20.88
N PHE A 504 78.64 -15.39 20.08
CA PHE A 504 78.87 -14.07 19.49
C PHE A 504 78.09 -12.93 20.17
N ALA A 505 77.22 -13.23 21.16
CA ALA A 505 76.40 -12.22 21.82
C ALA A 505 77.21 -11.07 22.47
N ALA A 506 78.45 -11.35 22.88
CA ALA A 506 79.36 -10.34 23.41
C ALA A 506 79.75 -9.26 22.38
N GLN A 507 79.69 -9.57 21.07
CA GLN A 507 79.99 -8.62 20.00
C GLN A 507 78.90 -7.54 19.85
N LYS A 508 77.71 -7.77 20.42
CA LYS A 508 76.55 -6.85 20.39
C LYS A 508 76.16 -6.37 18.98
N VAL A 509 76.40 -7.21 17.98
CA VAL A 509 76.02 -6.94 16.60
C VAL A 509 74.50 -7.03 16.44
N ALA A 510 73.94 -6.19 15.59
CA ALA A 510 72.52 -6.15 15.24
C ALA A 510 72.29 -6.86 13.90
N SER A 511 72.73 -8.12 13.83
CA SER A 511 72.68 -8.92 12.62
C SER A 511 71.26 -9.00 12.07
N ARG A 512 71.12 -8.81 10.77
CA ARG A 512 69.84 -8.84 10.07
C ARG A 512 69.99 -9.37 8.66
N ILE A 513 68.93 -9.97 8.16
CA ILE A 513 68.81 -10.41 6.77
C ILE A 513 67.71 -9.61 6.09
N VAL A 514 67.93 -9.29 4.82
CA VAL A 514 66.93 -8.65 3.97
C VAL A 514 66.53 -9.65 2.90
N LEU A 515 65.23 -9.96 2.87
CA LEU A 515 64.62 -10.89 1.94
C LEU A 515 63.47 -10.21 1.24
N ARG A 516 63.23 -10.61 -0.01
CA ARG A 516 62.05 -10.22 -0.77
C ARG A 516 61.29 -11.49 -1.17
N PHE A 517 59.97 -11.46 -1.05
CA PHE A 517 59.13 -12.63 -1.27
C PHE A 517 58.15 -12.40 -2.42
N ASP A 518 58.11 -13.34 -3.36
CA ASP A 518 57.08 -13.38 -4.39
C ASP A 518 56.32 -14.71 -4.25
N VAL A 519 55.02 -14.67 -4.00
CA VAL A 519 54.17 -15.86 -4.09
C VAL A 519 53.55 -15.88 -5.46
N VAL A 520 54.12 -16.69 -6.35
CA VAL A 520 53.65 -16.85 -7.72
C VAL A 520 52.86 -18.15 -7.85
N PRO A 521 51.88 -18.21 -8.77
CA PRO A 521 51.34 -19.49 -9.18
C PRO A 521 52.49 -20.37 -9.74
N PRO A 522 52.50 -21.68 -9.43
CA PRO A 522 53.56 -22.57 -9.90
C PRO A 522 53.67 -22.50 -11.43
N PRO A 523 54.88 -22.59 -12.01
CA PRO A 523 55.08 -22.55 -13.45
C PRO A 523 54.29 -23.69 -14.10
N ALA A 524 53.66 -23.40 -15.23
CA ALA A 524 52.85 -24.39 -15.91
C ALA A 524 53.72 -25.44 -16.62
N THR A 525 54.98 -25.10 -16.94
CA THR A 525 55.98 -26.01 -17.51
C THR A 525 57.37 -25.36 -17.49
N VAL A 526 58.42 -26.18 -17.37
CA VAL A 526 59.82 -25.79 -17.57
C VAL A 526 60.33 -26.53 -18.81
N LEU A 527 60.90 -25.78 -19.76
CA LEU A 527 61.55 -26.35 -20.93
C LEU A 527 63.03 -26.56 -20.63
N GLU A 528 63.59 -27.70 -21.04
CA GLU A 528 64.97 -28.09 -20.75
C GLU A 528 65.77 -28.36 -22.02
N LEU A 529 67.05 -27.98 -21.99
CA LEU A 529 67.98 -28.16 -23.09
C LEU A 529 69.39 -28.42 -22.53
N TRP A 530 70.01 -29.53 -22.93
CA TRP A 530 71.39 -29.88 -22.54
C TRP A 530 72.38 -29.43 -23.60
N GLU A 531 73.48 -28.83 -23.14
CA GLU A 531 74.66 -28.52 -23.96
C GLU A 531 75.80 -29.49 -23.61
N ASN A 532 76.40 -30.13 -24.61
CA ASN A 532 77.42 -31.17 -24.48
C ASN A 532 78.73 -30.78 -25.16
N GLN A 533 79.86 -31.09 -24.53
CA GLN A 533 81.19 -30.81 -25.07
C GLN A 533 82.19 -31.92 -24.71
N ARG A 534 83.23 -32.11 -25.53
CA ARG A 534 84.34 -33.04 -25.27
C ARG A 534 85.65 -32.28 -25.06
N TYR A 535 86.47 -32.79 -24.15
CA TYR A 535 87.83 -32.31 -23.95
C TYR A 535 88.76 -32.93 -24.98
N ALA A 536 89.39 -32.09 -25.79
CA ALA A 536 90.48 -32.47 -26.69
C ALA A 536 91.33 -31.22 -26.96
N GLY A 537 92.61 -31.40 -27.32
CA GLY A 537 93.47 -30.25 -27.66
C GLY A 537 93.56 -29.18 -26.56
N ARG A 538 93.50 -29.59 -25.28
CA ARG A 538 93.51 -28.73 -24.08
C ARG A 538 92.31 -27.78 -23.91
N ARG A 539 91.22 -27.94 -24.66
CA ARG A 539 89.99 -27.15 -24.50
C ARG A 539 88.74 -28.03 -24.56
N TRP A 540 87.67 -27.50 -23.98
CA TRP A 540 86.33 -28.06 -24.10
C TRP A 540 85.61 -27.42 -25.27
N ALA A 541 85.11 -28.23 -26.20
CA ALA A 541 84.35 -27.72 -27.33
C ALA A 541 83.41 -28.79 -27.91
N ALA A 542 82.37 -28.34 -28.60
CA ALA A 542 81.36 -29.21 -29.21
C ALA A 542 81.87 -29.87 -30.51
N ASP A 543 82.76 -29.20 -31.25
CA ASP A 543 83.42 -29.73 -32.45
C ASP A 543 84.37 -30.91 -32.14
N HIS A 544 84.71 -31.12 -30.87
CA HIS A 544 85.50 -32.27 -30.43
C HIS A 544 84.66 -33.53 -30.21
N LEU A 545 83.33 -33.46 -30.25
CA LEU A 545 82.47 -34.62 -30.03
C LEU A 545 82.70 -35.69 -31.10
N LEU A 546 82.81 -36.94 -30.67
CA LEU A 546 82.97 -38.09 -31.56
C LEU A 546 81.63 -38.45 -32.20
N PRO A 547 81.60 -39.15 -33.35
CA PRO A 547 80.36 -39.63 -33.96
C PRO A 547 79.50 -40.52 -33.05
N THR A 548 80.14 -41.19 -32.07
CA THR A 548 79.47 -42.02 -31.05
C THR A 548 78.98 -41.23 -29.84
N ASP A 549 79.35 -39.95 -29.72
CA ASP A 549 78.92 -39.11 -28.61
C ASP A 549 77.51 -38.58 -28.80
N ARG A 550 76.93 -38.10 -27.69
CA ARG A 550 75.73 -37.25 -27.78
C ARG A 550 76.08 -35.96 -28.52
N GLN A 551 75.18 -35.51 -29.38
CA GLN A 551 75.33 -34.25 -30.11
C GLN A 551 75.43 -33.04 -29.17
N ALA A 552 75.94 -31.93 -29.71
CA ALA A 552 76.22 -30.70 -28.95
C ALA A 552 75.01 -30.16 -28.17
N TRP A 553 73.80 -30.31 -28.71
CA TRP A 553 72.56 -29.87 -28.08
C TRP A 553 71.55 -31.00 -28.05
N VAL A 554 70.89 -31.20 -26.90
CA VAL A 554 69.91 -32.27 -26.69
C VAL A 554 68.71 -31.73 -25.91
N ALA A 555 67.50 -31.89 -26.45
CA ALA A 555 66.25 -31.58 -25.75
C ALA A 555 65.31 -32.80 -25.85
N GLY A 556 65.06 -33.46 -24.72
CA GLY A 556 64.30 -34.71 -24.69
C GLY A 556 64.90 -35.76 -25.63
N ALA A 557 64.14 -36.18 -26.64
CA ALA A 557 64.57 -37.16 -27.65
C ALA A 557 65.29 -36.54 -28.87
N ALA A 558 65.27 -35.22 -29.03
CA ALA A 558 65.89 -34.52 -30.16
C ALA A 558 67.36 -34.15 -29.86
N SER A 559 68.24 -34.27 -30.85
CA SER A 559 69.66 -33.92 -30.70
C SER A 559 70.25 -33.34 -31.99
N ALA A 560 71.05 -32.28 -31.91
CA ALA A 560 71.66 -31.63 -33.07
C ALA A 560 72.98 -30.90 -32.71
N ALA A 561 73.75 -30.56 -33.74
CA ALA A 561 74.96 -29.74 -33.58
C ALA A 561 74.66 -28.26 -33.26
N CYS A 562 73.48 -27.77 -33.66
CA CYS A 562 73.07 -26.37 -33.46
C CYS A 562 71.88 -26.29 -32.48
N ARG A 563 71.95 -25.32 -31.56
CA ARG A 563 70.92 -25.07 -30.54
C ARG A 563 69.53 -24.84 -31.12
N ALA A 564 69.41 -23.92 -32.08
CA ALA A 564 68.13 -23.50 -32.65
C ALA A 564 67.36 -24.64 -33.34
N ALA A 565 68.04 -25.73 -33.73
CA ALA A 565 67.40 -26.88 -34.37
C ALA A 565 66.65 -27.80 -33.39
N VAL A 566 66.99 -27.75 -32.10
CA VAL A 566 66.40 -28.62 -31.06
C VAL A 566 65.80 -27.85 -29.89
N GLU A 567 65.98 -26.54 -29.85
CA GLU A 567 65.40 -25.68 -28.81
C GLU A 567 63.86 -25.78 -28.83
N PRO A 568 63.23 -26.25 -27.74
CA PRO A 568 61.77 -26.32 -27.67
C PRO A 568 61.15 -24.92 -27.75
N PRO A 569 60.16 -24.69 -28.63
CA PRO A 569 59.45 -23.42 -28.66
C PRO A 569 58.60 -23.25 -27.41
N VAL A 570 58.48 -22.01 -26.92
CA VAL A 570 57.56 -21.68 -25.82
C VAL A 570 56.12 -21.90 -26.30
N PRO A 571 55.30 -22.72 -25.61
CA PRO A 571 53.91 -22.96 -26.00
C PRO A 571 53.11 -21.66 -26.03
N SER A 572 52.25 -21.48 -27.04
CA SER A 572 51.51 -20.22 -27.29
C SER A 572 50.61 -19.76 -26.14
N SER A 573 50.18 -20.67 -25.26
CA SER A 573 49.36 -20.38 -24.08
C SER A 573 50.18 -19.97 -22.85
N LEU A 574 51.50 -19.93 -22.96
CA LEU A 574 52.42 -19.63 -21.88
C LEU A 574 53.33 -18.47 -22.27
N ARG A 575 53.84 -17.74 -21.27
CA ARG A 575 54.89 -16.74 -21.46
C ARG A 575 56.18 -17.17 -20.76
N SER A 576 57.31 -16.96 -21.43
CA SER A 576 58.63 -17.05 -20.80
C SER A 576 58.87 -15.77 -20.02
N ALA A 577 59.20 -15.88 -18.73
CA ALA A 577 59.42 -14.71 -17.88
C ALA A 577 60.80 -14.06 -18.12
N LEU A 578 61.85 -14.87 -18.31
CA LEU A 578 63.25 -14.41 -18.34
C LEU A 578 64.05 -14.99 -19.54
N GLY A 579 63.44 -15.80 -20.40
CA GLY A 579 64.14 -16.54 -21.46
C GLY A 579 64.87 -17.79 -20.95
N TRP A 580 65.80 -18.31 -21.76
CA TRP A 580 66.62 -19.47 -21.38
C TRP A 580 67.78 -19.05 -20.49
N CYS A 581 67.79 -19.57 -19.27
CA CYS A 581 68.89 -19.40 -18.32
C CYS A 581 69.69 -20.70 -18.17
N VAL A 582 70.97 -20.58 -17.79
CA VAL A 582 71.78 -21.74 -17.41
C VAL A 582 71.37 -22.15 -16.00
N ASP A 583 71.00 -23.41 -15.83
CA ASP A 583 70.83 -23.98 -14.51
C ASP A 583 72.21 -24.26 -13.90
N ARG A 584 72.55 -23.49 -12.87
CA ARG A 584 73.83 -23.61 -12.15
C ARG A 584 73.72 -24.56 -10.96
N ALA A 585 72.52 -25.07 -10.65
CA ALA A 585 72.31 -25.95 -9.50
C ALA A 585 73.03 -27.29 -9.69
N GLY A 586 74.02 -27.56 -8.84
CA GLY A 586 74.73 -28.84 -8.77
C GLY A 586 75.92 -29.01 -9.72
N GLY A 587 76.19 -28.07 -10.62
CA GLY A 587 77.38 -28.05 -11.48
C GLY A 587 78.55 -27.25 -10.88
N ASP A 588 79.58 -26.96 -11.67
CA ASP A 588 80.59 -25.94 -11.32
C ASP A 588 80.00 -24.52 -11.33
N ALA A 589 80.83 -23.50 -11.06
CA ALA A 589 80.40 -22.09 -11.05
C ALA A 589 79.71 -21.61 -12.35
N HIS A 590 79.83 -22.36 -13.45
CA HIS A 590 79.22 -22.08 -14.74
C HIS A 590 78.17 -23.13 -15.17
N GLY A 591 77.78 -24.03 -14.25
CA GLY A 591 76.76 -25.06 -14.43
C GLY A 591 77.24 -26.34 -15.12
N TRP A 592 78.55 -26.56 -15.28
CA TRP A 592 79.07 -27.76 -15.95
C TRP A 592 79.18 -28.97 -15.03
N PHE A 593 78.79 -30.12 -15.58
CA PHE A 593 79.02 -31.45 -15.04
C PHE A 593 80.03 -32.19 -15.92
N TYR A 594 80.93 -32.97 -15.33
CA TYR A 594 82.05 -33.62 -15.98
C TYR A 594 81.97 -35.15 -15.82
N ALA A 595 82.39 -35.91 -16.83
CA ALA A 595 82.42 -37.38 -16.76
C ALA A 595 83.48 -38.00 -17.69
N LYS A 596 83.76 -39.30 -17.48
CA LYS A 596 84.61 -40.11 -18.38
C LYS A 596 83.90 -40.51 -19.69
N SER A 597 82.58 -40.54 -19.70
CA SER A 597 81.73 -40.76 -20.88
C SER A 597 80.33 -40.19 -20.62
N PHE A 598 79.48 -40.13 -21.66
CA PHE A 598 78.09 -39.64 -21.50
C PHE A 598 77.18 -40.56 -20.67
N ASP A 599 77.65 -41.75 -20.31
CA ASP A 599 76.94 -42.69 -19.43
C ASP A 599 77.15 -42.37 -17.94
N GLY A 600 78.03 -41.42 -17.62
CA GLY A 600 78.39 -41.05 -16.25
C GLY A 600 79.44 -41.99 -15.63
N PRO A 601 79.64 -41.95 -14.30
CA PRO A 601 79.02 -41.03 -13.36
C PRO A 601 79.46 -39.58 -13.59
N TRP A 602 78.56 -38.63 -13.32
CA TRP A 602 78.80 -37.19 -13.46
C TRP A 602 79.30 -36.60 -12.15
N VAL A 603 80.30 -35.73 -12.22
CA VAL A 603 80.86 -34.97 -11.09
C VAL A 603 80.82 -33.47 -11.40
N ASN A 604 80.73 -32.64 -10.38
CA ASN A 604 80.60 -31.18 -10.51
C ASN A 604 81.95 -30.44 -10.63
N THR A 605 83.07 -31.17 -10.61
CA THR A 605 84.42 -30.61 -10.81
C THR A 605 85.19 -31.45 -11.83
N SER A 606 85.92 -30.78 -12.72
CA SER A 606 86.75 -31.47 -13.71
C SER A 606 87.96 -32.13 -13.04
N ASN A 607 88.27 -33.36 -13.41
CA ASN A 607 89.49 -34.05 -12.99
C ASN A 607 90.26 -34.59 -14.20
N ALA A 608 91.45 -35.16 -13.98
CA ALA A 608 92.32 -35.65 -15.06
C ALA A 608 91.69 -36.75 -15.94
N SER A 609 90.62 -37.39 -15.49
CA SER A 609 89.91 -38.43 -16.24
C SER A 609 88.64 -37.94 -16.95
N SER A 610 88.20 -36.71 -16.68
CA SER A 610 87.04 -36.11 -17.32
C SER A 610 87.33 -35.83 -18.79
N VAL A 611 86.58 -36.45 -19.69
CA VAL A 611 86.72 -36.25 -21.14
C VAL A 611 85.47 -35.69 -21.79
N VAL A 612 84.32 -35.72 -21.11
CA VAL A 612 83.08 -35.07 -21.56
C VAL A 612 82.52 -34.16 -20.48
N ARG A 613 81.82 -33.11 -20.87
CA ARG A 613 81.06 -32.25 -19.97
C ARG A 613 79.70 -31.88 -20.53
N ARG A 614 78.74 -31.59 -19.65
CA ARG A 614 77.42 -31.10 -20.03
C ARG A 614 76.88 -30.05 -19.06
N ARG A 615 76.01 -29.16 -19.52
CA ARG A 615 75.26 -28.22 -18.66
C ARG A 615 73.80 -28.11 -19.09
N LEU A 616 72.92 -27.83 -18.14
CA LEU A 616 71.49 -27.69 -18.37
C LEU A 616 71.14 -26.21 -18.61
N TRP A 617 70.32 -25.97 -19.61
CA TRP A 617 69.61 -24.73 -19.84
C TRP A 617 68.13 -24.97 -19.56
N SER A 618 67.50 -24.05 -18.84
CA SER A 618 66.08 -24.12 -18.50
C SER A 618 65.36 -22.83 -18.92
N ASN A 619 64.10 -22.94 -19.33
CA ASN A 619 63.24 -21.80 -19.60
C ASN A 619 61.89 -22.00 -18.92
N THR A 620 61.64 -21.21 -17.87
CA THR A 620 60.44 -21.32 -17.03
C THR A 620 59.27 -20.58 -17.66
N CYS A 621 58.17 -21.29 -17.90
CA CYS A 621 56.99 -20.79 -18.59
C CYS A 621 55.78 -20.72 -17.66
N HIS A 622 55.09 -19.57 -17.64
CA HIS A 622 53.93 -19.32 -16.77
C HIS A 622 52.64 -19.19 -17.59
N ARG A 623 51.50 -19.62 -17.02
CA ARG A 623 50.17 -19.41 -17.62
C ARG A 623 49.85 -17.91 -17.69
N THR A 624 49.37 -17.46 -18.83
CA THR A 624 48.76 -16.14 -18.98
C THR A 624 47.43 -16.16 -18.24
N GLU A 625 47.35 -15.51 -17.08
CA GLU A 625 46.06 -15.29 -16.43
C GLU A 625 45.30 -14.25 -17.25
N ALA A 626 44.08 -14.61 -17.65
CA ALA A 626 43.18 -13.68 -18.31
C ALA A 626 42.83 -12.56 -17.31
N PRO A 627 42.92 -11.27 -17.69
CA PRO A 627 42.49 -10.21 -16.79
C PRO A 627 41.00 -10.39 -16.47
N ALA A 628 40.69 -10.41 -15.18
CA ALA A 628 39.32 -10.34 -14.67
C ALA A 628 38.84 -8.88 -14.67
#